data_AF-A0A4R4TWF1-F1
#
_entry.id   AF-A0A4R4TWF1-F1
#
_cell.length_a   1.000
_cell.length_b   1.000
_cell.length_c   1.000
_cell.angle_alpha   90.00
_cell.angle_beta   90.00
_cell.angle_gamma   90.00
#
_symmetry.space_group_name_H-M   'P 1'
#
loop_
_entity.id
_entity.type
_entity.pdbx_description
1 polymer ?
#
loop_
_entity_poly.entity_id
_entity_poly.type
_entity_poly.pdbx_seq_one_letter_code
_entity_poly.pdbx_strand_id
1 'polypeptide(L)'
;MTLNTGDDRRILLIAANDTFCHVYQNLAELLAAADHGEKLAGGIEFFDVTGRRLHPRFSADWRLEDLQTGYDAADPEAVRARVRAVVSHLVRYVRDHPEVLAQSRISLEEALAEVPALDGPDLSHDLGALPDHLEHDRGNWMHNAMHVAGWAH
;
A
#
# COMPACT_ATOMS: atom_id res chain seq x y z
N MET A 1 21.54 11.09 1.23
CA MET A 1 21.79 9.98 0.28
C MET A 1 20.45 9.73 -0.38
N THR A 2 20.34 10.06 -1.66
CA THR A 2 19.07 10.04 -2.41
C THR A 2 18.66 8.59 -2.66
N LEU A 3 17.39 8.25 -2.42
CA LEU A 3 16.79 7.00 -2.86
C LEU A 3 17.07 6.82 -4.36
N ASN A 4 17.97 5.91 -4.78
CA ASN A 4 18.17 5.48 -6.19
C ASN A 4 19.34 4.50 -6.39
N THR A 5 19.53 3.49 -5.53
CA THR A 5 20.53 2.43 -5.82
C THR A 5 19.93 1.14 -6.40
N GLY A 6 18.69 1.18 -6.90
CA GLY A 6 18.07 0.11 -7.69
C GLY A 6 17.17 0.67 -8.80
N ASP A 7 16.89 -0.16 -9.81
CA ASP A 7 15.97 0.18 -10.92
C ASP A 7 14.51 0.23 -10.46
N ASP A 8 14.19 -0.49 -9.38
CA ASP A 8 12.86 -0.53 -8.78
C ASP A 8 12.71 0.55 -7.70
N ARG A 9 11.84 1.52 -7.97
CA ARG A 9 11.65 2.75 -7.17
C ARG A 9 10.33 2.78 -6.43
N ARG A 10 9.63 1.65 -6.40
CA ARG A 10 8.33 1.55 -5.74
C ARG A 10 8.45 1.84 -4.25
N ILE A 11 7.42 2.47 -3.72
CA ILE A 11 7.30 2.85 -2.31
C ILE A 11 6.03 2.20 -1.79
N LEU A 12 6.18 1.38 -0.76
CA LEU A 12 5.08 0.88 0.04
C LEU A 12 4.75 1.91 1.14
N LEU A 13 3.52 2.40 1.16
CA LEU A 13 2.90 3.03 2.32
C LEU A 13 2.08 1.97 3.04
N ILE A 14 2.25 1.84 4.35
CA ILE A 14 1.46 0.92 5.18
C ILE A 14 1.02 1.60 6.48
N ALA A 15 -0.24 1.40 6.88
CA ALA A 15 -0.72 1.87 8.17
C ALA A 15 -0.06 1.09 9.32
N ALA A 16 0.25 1.78 10.42
CA ALA A 16 0.98 1.20 11.56
C ALA A 16 0.22 0.04 12.25
N ASN A 17 -1.08 -0.09 12.00
CA ASN A 17 -1.96 -1.13 12.52
C ASN A 17 -2.28 -2.24 11.48
N ASP A 18 -1.61 -2.22 10.32
CA ASP A 18 -1.74 -3.21 9.25
C ASP A 18 -3.17 -3.37 8.70
N THR A 19 -3.96 -2.29 8.64
CA THR A 19 -5.30 -2.29 8.02
C THR A 19 -5.32 -1.75 6.61
N PHE A 20 -4.28 -1.02 6.20
CA PHE A 20 -4.18 -0.35 4.91
C PHE A 20 -2.76 -0.43 4.37
N CYS A 21 -2.62 -0.65 3.08
CA CYS A 21 -1.38 -0.40 2.36
C CYS A 21 -1.64 0.12 0.96
N HIS A 22 -0.67 0.84 0.42
CA HIS A 22 -0.70 1.37 -0.93
C HIS A 22 0.71 1.37 -1.53
N VAL A 23 0.82 1.13 -2.84
CA VAL A 23 2.10 1.09 -3.54
C VAL A 23 2.13 2.21 -4.59
N TYR A 24 3.11 3.10 -4.46
CA TYR A 24 3.40 4.13 -5.45
C TYR A 24 4.59 3.67 -6.30
N GLN A 25 4.58 3.98 -7.61
CA GLN A 25 5.66 3.61 -8.53
C GLN A 25 6.97 4.35 -8.26
N ASN A 26 6.87 5.55 -7.68
CA ASN A 26 8.00 6.39 -7.33
C ASN A 26 7.58 7.56 -6.42
N LEU A 27 8.56 8.34 -5.96
CA LEU A 27 8.34 9.51 -5.11
C LEU A 27 7.47 10.59 -5.79
N ALA A 28 7.58 10.80 -7.11
CA ALA A 28 6.80 11.84 -7.78
C ALA A 28 5.29 11.53 -7.76
N GLU A 29 4.93 10.25 -7.90
CA GLU A 29 3.53 9.80 -7.76
C GLU A 29 3.02 9.96 -6.33
N LEU A 30 3.82 9.55 -5.33
CA LEU A 30 3.48 9.74 -3.91
C LEU A 30 3.24 11.22 -3.58
N LEU A 31 4.11 12.12 -4.05
CA LEU A 31 3.98 13.56 -3.80
C LEU A 31 2.75 14.15 -4.52
N ALA A 32 2.43 13.66 -5.72
CA ALA A 32 1.21 14.07 -6.41
C ALA A 32 -0.05 13.63 -5.63
N ALA A 33 -0.09 12.40 -5.10
CA ALA A 33 -1.21 11.90 -4.31
C ALA A 33 -1.37 12.63 -2.96
N ALA A 34 -0.27 12.97 -2.29
CA ALA A 34 -0.29 13.70 -1.01
C ALA A 34 -0.95 15.09 -1.14
N ASP A 35 -0.77 15.75 -2.29
CA ASP A 35 -1.39 17.04 -2.59
C ASP A 35 -2.93 16.93 -2.76
N HIS A 36 -3.46 15.73 -2.97
CA HIS A 36 -4.90 15.46 -3.08
C HIS A 36 -5.58 15.11 -1.75
N GLY A 37 -4.83 15.11 -0.64
CA GLY A 37 -5.43 15.07 0.71
C GLY A 37 -6.05 13.73 1.08
N GLU A 38 -5.41 12.61 0.73
CA GLU A 38 -5.79 11.30 1.26
C GLU A 38 -5.90 11.37 2.79
N LYS A 39 -7.10 11.09 3.31
CA LYS A 39 -7.38 11.11 4.75
C LYS A 39 -6.83 9.84 5.38
N LEU A 40 -5.54 9.84 5.66
CA LEU A 40 -4.91 8.78 6.43
C LEU A 40 -5.23 9.03 7.93
N ALA A 41 -6.12 8.22 8.50
CA ALA A 41 -6.52 8.34 9.90
C ALA A 41 -5.64 7.46 10.80
N GLY A 42 -4.37 7.85 11.00
CA GLY A 42 -3.47 7.10 11.88
C GLY A 42 -1.99 7.28 11.54
N GLY A 43 -1.13 6.55 12.27
CA GLY A 43 0.30 6.48 11.95
C GLY A 43 0.51 5.67 10.68
N ILE A 44 1.33 6.20 9.76
CA ILE A 44 1.74 5.53 8.52
C ILE A 44 3.25 5.36 8.49
N GLU A 45 3.70 4.36 7.75
CA GLU A 45 5.10 4.04 7.57
C GLU A 45 5.39 3.80 6.09
N PHE A 46 6.61 4.13 5.67
CA PHE A 46 7.04 4.00 4.29
C PHE A 46 8.18 2.99 4.20
N PHE A 47 8.18 2.15 3.17
CA PHE A 47 9.23 1.18 2.90
C PHE A 47 9.60 1.17 1.42
N ASP A 48 10.86 0.92 1.12
CA ASP A 48 11.26 0.55 -0.24
C ASP A 48 11.04 -0.95 -0.52
N VAL A 49 11.24 -1.37 -1.76
CA VAL A 49 11.06 -2.76 -2.20
C VAL A 49 12.01 -3.78 -1.57
N THR A 50 13.06 -3.31 -0.88
CA THR A 50 13.97 -4.19 -0.14
C THR A 50 13.51 -4.44 1.29
N GLY A 51 12.46 -3.75 1.74
CA GLY A 51 11.98 -3.79 3.11
C GLY A 51 12.69 -2.82 4.04
N ARG A 52 13.39 -1.82 3.48
CA ARG A 52 14.03 -0.77 4.29
C ARG A 52 13.04 0.34 4.57
N ARG A 53 13.01 0.79 5.83
CA ARG A 53 12.17 1.91 6.26
C ARG A 53 12.65 3.22 5.65
N LEU A 54 11.68 4.01 5.19
CA LEU A 54 11.85 5.37 4.69
C LEU A 54 11.22 6.36 5.67
N HIS A 55 11.91 7.47 5.90
CA HIS A 55 11.48 8.53 6.81
C HIS A 55 10.98 9.73 6.03
N PRO A 56 9.74 10.20 6.26
CA PRO A 56 9.23 11.37 5.59
C PRO A 56 9.96 12.64 6.03
N ARG A 57 10.31 13.48 5.05
CA ARG A 57 10.81 14.82 5.27
C ARG A 57 9.71 15.80 4.89
N PHE A 58 9.30 16.61 5.86
CA PHE A 58 8.28 17.63 5.67
C PHE A 58 8.89 19.01 5.50
N SER A 59 8.21 19.84 4.72
CA SER A 59 8.43 21.27 4.65
C SER A 59 8.03 21.97 5.96
N ALA A 60 8.33 23.27 6.05
CA ALA A 60 7.89 24.09 7.20
C ALA A 60 6.36 24.24 7.29
N ASP A 61 5.64 24.08 6.17
CA ASP A 61 4.18 24.08 6.11
C ASP A 61 3.57 22.66 6.18
N TRP A 62 4.32 21.68 6.68
CA TRP A 62 3.87 20.31 6.92
C TRP A 62 3.45 19.53 5.66
N ARG A 63 3.99 19.90 4.50
CA ARG A 63 3.82 19.14 3.26
C ARG A 63 4.93 18.12 3.13
N LEU A 64 4.59 16.90 2.72
CA LEU A 64 5.60 15.89 2.42
C LEU A 64 6.42 16.39 1.23
N GLU A 65 7.75 16.44 1.36
CA GLU A 65 8.64 16.88 0.27
C GLU A 65 9.53 15.75 -0.24
N ASP A 66 9.89 14.79 0.61
CA ASP A 66 10.85 13.75 0.28
C ASP A 66 10.73 12.55 1.25
N LEU A 67 11.30 11.42 0.85
CA LEU A 67 11.51 10.25 1.69
C LEU A 67 13.00 9.97 1.83
N GLN A 68 13.48 9.86 3.07
CA GLN A 68 14.88 9.58 3.36
C GLN A 68 15.07 8.15 3.81
N THR A 69 16.09 7.50 3.24
CA THR A 69 16.48 6.15 3.65
C THR A 69 16.87 6.10 5.12
N GLY A 70 16.23 5.23 5.90
CA GLY A 70 16.57 4.98 7.30
C GLY A 70 17.88 4.23 7.48
N TYR A 71 18.40 4.32 8.71
CA TYR A 71 19.64 3.65 9.11
C TYR A 71 19.44 2.17 9.45
N ASP A 72 18.21 1.77 9.76
CA ASP A 72 17.87 0.40 10.11
C ASP A 72 18.19 -0.56 8.95
N ALA A 73 18.50 -1.81 9.28
CA ALA A 73 18.66 -2.85 8.28
C ALA A 73 17.33 -3.08 7.55
N ALA A 74 17.41 -3.43 6.27
CA ALA A 74 16.21 -3.85 5.52
C ALA A 74 15.70 -5.17 6.09
N ASP A 75 14.39 -5.28 6.31
CA ASP A 75 13.74 -6.50 6.77
C ASP A 75 12.53 -6.83 5.86
N PRO A 76 12.80 -7.42 4.68
CA PRO A 76 11.74 -7.71 3.71
C PRO A 76 10.71 -8.71 4.25
N GLU A 77 11.11 -9.65 5.12
CA GLU A 77 10.20 -10.65 5.68
C GLU A 77 9.24 -10.03 6.70
N ALA A 78 9.72 -9.10 7.54
CA ALA A 78 8.84 -8.35 8.43
C ALA A 78 7.82 -7.50 7.63
N VAL A 79 8.27 -6.82 6.56
CA VAL A 79 7.36 -6.03 5.71
C VAL A 79 6.34 -6.93 5.01
N ARG A 80 6.78 -8.08 4.46
CA ARG A 80 5.89 -9.08 3.84
C ARG A 80 4.85 -9.61 4.82
N ALA A 81 5.21 -9.86 6.07
CA ALA A 81 4.27 -10.28 7.11
C ALA A 81 3.16 -9.23 7.35
N ARG A 82 3.52 -7.95 7.33
CA ARG A 82 2.55 -6.85 7.47
C ARG A 82 1.65 -6.69 6.25
N VAL A 83 2.18 -6.81 5.04
CA VAL A 83 1.36 -6.82 3.81
C VAL A 83 0.35 -7.97 3.84
N ARG A 84 0.75 -9.17 4.28
CA ARG A 84 -0.17 -10.30 4.48
C ARG A 84 -1.25 -10.02 5.52
N ALA A 85 -0.93 -9.29 6.59
CA ALA A 85 -1.90 -8.88 7.59
C ALA A 85 -2.95 -7.91 7.00
N VAL A 86 -2.51 -6.95 6.18
CA VAL A 86 -3.40 -6.03 5.44
C VAL A 86 -4.33 -6.81 4.51
N VAL A 87 -3.80 -7.74 3.71
CA VAL A 87 -4.63 -8.56 2.81
C VAL A 87 -5.61 -9.43 3.60
N SER A 88 -5.19 -9.99 4.73
CA SER A 88 -6.07 -10.77 5.62
C SER A 88 -7.19 -9.91 6.21
N HIS A 89 -6.88 -8.67 6.59
CA HIS A 89 -7.86 -7.69 7.04
C HIS A 89 -8.87 -7.37 5.94
N LEU A 90 -8.39 -7.09 4.73
CA LEU A 90 -9.24 -6.83 3.57
C LEU A 90 -10.19 -7.99 3.26
N VAL A 91 -9.67 -9.22 3.24
CA VAL A 91 -10.47 -10.45 3.02
C VAL A 91 -11.58 -10.58 4.06
N ARG A 92 -11.28 -10.33 5.34
CA ARG A 92 -12.29 -10.34 6.40
C ARG A 92 -13.33 -9.24 6.14
N TYR A 93 -12.87 -8.02 5.85
CA TYR A 93 -13.74 -6.87 5.63
C TYR A 93 -14.73 -7.11 4.49
N VAL A 94 -14.29 -7.59 3.32
CA VAL A 94 -15.20 -7.83 2.18
C VAL A 94 -16.15 -9.00 2.40
N ARG A 95 -15.82 -9.94 3.29
CA ARG A 95 -16.75 -11.01 3.71
C ARG A 95 -17.85 -10.46 4.61
N ASP A 96 -17.50 -9.58 5.53
CA ASP A 96 -18.44 -8.96 6.47
C ASP A 96 -19.28 -7.86 5.79
N HIS A 97 -18.74 -7.24 4.72
CA HIS A 97 -19.32 -6.12 3.97
C HIS A 97 -19.33 -6.36 2.45
N PRO A 98 -20.00 -7.39 1.93
CA PRO A 98 -19.97 -7.72 0.50
C PRO A 98 -20.54 -6.60 -0.39
N GLU A 99 -21.34 -5.68 0.16
CA GLU A 99 -21.86 -4.51 -0.55
C GLU A 99 -20.77 -3.58 -1.12
N VAL A 100 -19.56 -3.59 -0.57
CA VAL A 100 -18.45 -2.75 -1.07
C VAL A 100 -17.99 -3.20 -2.47
N LEU A 101 -18.21 -4.47 -2.81
CA LEU A 101 -17.91 -5.03 -4.13
C LEU A 101 -18.93 -4.61 -5.20
N ALA A 102 -20.11 -4.11 -4.80
CA ALA A 102 -21.16 -3.72 -5.74
C ALA A 102 -20.72 -2.59 -6.68
N GLN A 103 -19.83 -1.70 -6.22
CA GLN A 103 -19.27 -0.62 -7.04
C GLN A 103 -18.39 -1.16 -8.18
N SER A 104 -17.70 -2.27 -7.92
CA SER A 104 -16.85 -2.97 -8.88
C SER A 104 -17.59 -4.03 -9.70
N ARG A 105 -18.86 -4.30 -9.38
CA ARG A 105 -19.72 -5.27 -10.08
C ARG A 105 -19.14 -6.69 -10.14
N ILE A 106 -18.43 -7.09 -9.07
CA ILE A 106 -17.91 -8.45 -8.90
C ILE A 106 -18.61 -9.15 -7.74
N SER A 107 -18.64 -10.47 -7.78
CA SER A 107 -19.07 -11.30 -6.67
C SER A 107 -17.97 -11.43 -5.60
N LEU A 108 -18.36 -11.82 -4.39
CA LEU A 108 -17.42 -12.15 -3.32
C LEU A 108 -16.49 -13.31 -3.72
N GLU A 109 -16.99 -14.31 -4.44
CA GLU A 109 -16.19 -15.45 -4.88
C GLU A 109 -15.10 -15.01 -5.87
N GLU A 110 -15.45 -14.20 -6.85
CA GLU A 110 -14.50 -13.61 -7.81
C GLU A 110 -13.47 -12.74 -7.07
N ALA A 111 -13.90 -11.88 -6.15
CA ALA A 111 -13.00 -11.05 -5.35
C ALA A 111 -11.98 -11.91 -4.58
N LEU A 112 -12.44 -12.95 -3.88
CA LEU A 112 -11.56 -13.82 -3.10
C LEU A 112 -10.60 -14.65 -3.97
N ALA A 113 -10.98 -14.97 -5.21
CA ALA A 113 -10.12 -15.68 -6.15
C ALA A 113 -8.99 -14.79 -6.72
N GLU A 114 -9.18 -13.46 -6.73
CA GLU A 114 -8.20 -12.48 -7.22
C GLU A 114 -7.21 -12.02 -6.15
N VAL A 115 -7.38 -12.43 -4.89
CA VAL A 115 -6.48 -12.05 -3.80
C VAL A 115 -5.09 -12.69 -4.02
N PRO A 116 -4.00 -11.91 -4.05
CA PRO A 116 -2.66 -12.45 -4.24
C PRO A 116 -2.20 -13.30 -3.05
N ALA A 117 -1.49 -14.39 -3.33
CA ALA A 117 -0.96 -15.29 -2.29
C ALA A 117 0.23 -14.69 -1.51
N LEU A 118 0.93 -13.71 -2.08
CA LEU A 118 2.11 -13.04 -1.49
C LEU A 118 3.20 -14.04 -1.05
N ASP A 119 3.48 -15.01 -1.92
CA ASP A 119 4.49 -16.07 -1.78
C ASP A 119 5.57 -15.99 -2.87
N GLY A 120 5.75 -14.80 -3.45
CA GLY A 120 6.75 -14.52 -4.46
C GLY A 120 8.19 -14.71 -3.97
N PRO A 121 9.16 -14.75 -4.90
CA PRO A 121 10.57 -14.94 -4.57
C PRO A 121 11.14 -13.84 -3.66
N ASP A 122 10.61 -12.63 -3.72
CA ASP A 122 11.04 -11.49 -2.92
C ASP A 122 9.90 -10.48 -2.69
N LEU A 123 10.15 -9.47 -1.84
CA LEU A 123 9.17 -8.43 -1.53
C LEU A 123 8.80 -7.60 -2.76
N SER A 124 9.75 -7.33 -3.66
CA SER A 124 9.50 -6.58 -4.91
C SER A 124 8.44 -7.28 -5.76
N HIS A 125 8.50 -8.61 -5.87
CA HIS A 125 7.50 -9.41 -6.56
C HIS A 125 6.12 -9.30 -5.90
N ASP A 126 6.04 -9.45 -4.58
CA ASP A 126 4.78 -9.39 -3.85
C ASP A 126 4.12 -8.00 -3.94
N LEU A 127 4.93 -6.93 -3.86
CA LEU A 127 4.46 -5.57 -4.08
C LEU A 127 3.97 -5.33 -5.51
N GLY A 128 4.44 -6.12 -6.49
CA GLY A 128 3.96 -6.05 -7.87
C GLY A 128 2.65 -6.78 -8.11
N ALA A 129 2.24 -7.64 -7.19
CA ALA A 129 0.95 -8.32 -7.20
C ALA A 129 -0.14 -7.50 -6.49
N LEU A 130 0.25 -6.45 -5.76
CA LEU A 130 -0.67 -5.49 -5.14
C LEU A 130 -1.28 -4.55 -6.18
N PRO A 131 -2.45 -3.97 -5.88
CA PRO A 131 -3.16 -3.17 -6.84
C PRO A 131 -2.48 -1.81 -7.05
N ASP A 132 -2.19 -1.47 -8.31
CA ASP A 132 -1.66 -0.15 -8.70
C ASP A 132 -2.72 0.96 -8.60
N HIS A 133 -2.25 2.20 -8.39
CA HIS A 133 -3.03 3.44 -8.45
C HIS A 133 -3.40 3.80 -9.91
N LEU A 134 -4.28 3.02 -10.54
CA LEU A 134 -4.83 3.36 -11.86
C LEU A 134 -6.16 4.10 -11.68
N GLU A 135 -6.12 5.44 -11.77
CA GLU A 135 -7.25 6.36 -11.55
C GLU A 135 -8.47 6.17 -12.49
N HIS A 136 -8.43 5.25 -13.47
CA HIS A 136 -9.38 5.28 -14.58
C HIS A 136 -10.08 3.98 -14.94
N ASP A 137 -9.87 2.90 -14.19
CA ASP A 137 -10.61 1.67 -14.46
C ASP A 137 -11.59 1.32 -13.35
N ARG A 138 -12.78 0.92 -13.78
CA ARG A 138 -13.76 0.14 -13.00
C ARG A 138 -13.20 -1.20 -12.48
N GLY A 139 -11.90 -1.42 -12.56
CA GLY A 139 -11.22 -2.72 -12.56
C GLY A 139 -10.14 -2.88 -11.48
N ASN A 140 -10.18 -2.12 -10.39
CA ASN A 140 -9.38 -2.45 -9.21
C ASN A 140 -10.22 -2.46 -7.94
N TRP A 141 -11.09 -3.48 -7.81
CA TRP A 141 -11.90 -3.67 -6.60
C TRP A 141 -11.04 -3.73 -5.35
N MET A 142 -9.84 -4.33 -5.45
CA MET A 142 -8.94 -4.51 -4.32
C MET A 142 -8.41 -3.16 -3.84
N HIS A 143 -8.01 -2.26 -4.76
CA HIS A 143 -7.66 -0.88 -4.44
C HIS A 143 -8.81 -0.14 -3.72
N ASN A 144 -10.01 -0.18 -4.30
CA ASN A 144 -11.16 0.54 -3.75
C ASN A 144 -11.58 0.00 -2.39
N ALA A 145 -11.61 -1.33 -2.25
CA ALA A 145 -11.94 -1.99 -1.00
C ALA A 145 -10.87 -1.74 0.07
N MET A 146 -9.58 -1.63 -0.30
CA MET A 146 -8.50 -1.24 0.61
C MET A 146 -8.74 0.14 1.21
N HIS A 147 -9.10 1.13 0.39
CA HIS A 147 -9.41 2.49 0.83
C HIS A 147 -10.62 2.56 1.76
N VAL A 148 -11.62 1.71 1.53
CA VAL A 148 -12.81 1.64 2.39
C VAL A 148 -12.51 0.88 3.70
N ALA A 149 -11.80 -0.25 3.62
CA ALA A 149 -11.50 -1.11 4.77
C ALA A 149 -10.48 -0.46 5.73
N GLY A 150 -9.49 0.25 5.20
CA GLY A 150 -8.33 0.74 5.94
C GLY A 150 -8.63 1.56 7.18
N TRP A 151 -9.80 2.19 7.23
CA TRP A 151 -10.24 3.10 8.30
C TRP A 151 -11.53 2.64 9.00
N ALA A 152 -12.00 1.43 8.69
CA ALA A 152 -13.11 0.82 9.40
C ALA A 152 -12.57 0.17 10.69
N HIS A 153 -13.14 0.56 11.83
CA HIS A 153 -12.81 0.03 13.17
C HIS A 153 -13.96 -0.80 13.73
#